data_AF-A0A836ZQB2-F1
#
_entry.id   AF-A0A836ZQB2-F1
#
_cell.length_a   1.000
_cell.length_b   1.000
_cell.length_c   1.000
_cell.angle_alpha   90.00
_cell.angle_beta   90.00
_cell.angle_gamma   90.00
#
_symmetry.space_group_name_H-M   'P 1'
#
loop_
_entity.id
_entity.type
_entity.pdbx_description
1 polymer ?
#
loop_
_entity_poly.entity_id
_entity_poly.type
_entity_poly.pdbx_seq_one_letter_code
_entity_poly.pdbx_strand_id
1 'polypeptide(L)'
;VIAAEMVARQIVAVEPGRISGEQRIVEALLERDPPAAIACVESLIESLPAPQQTVLRPWLGNVQDRAGQPDAAVGTWMQFHREQAQHRLPLPPQATKQPTQWPALGTIPDTVTARPLFVWGMPGSHVERLIAVMDTATPLVRGDRYGTTPPSDALQSYRTLEQLASGELAPTALVEGWKAQLPRRGIGDGNVIDWLLWWDNTLLTALRPHLPEGRLAIALRDPRDMLLDWLSAGASMT
;
A
#
# COMPACT_ATOMS: atom_id res chain seq x y z
N VAL A 1 31.26 -10.65 8.12
CA VAL A 1 30.13 -11.55 7.84
C VAL A 1 30.09 -12.73 8.82
N ILE A 2 31.15 -13.55 8.94
CA ILE A 2 31.19 -14.75 9.81
C ILE A 2 30.88 -14.49 11.29
N ALA A 3 31.48 -13.46 11.92
CA ALA A 3 31.23 -13.13 13.32
C ALA A 3 29.77 -12.73 13.59
N ALA A 4 29.12 -12.08 12.62
CA ALA A 4 27.72 -11.68 12.73
C ALA A 4 26.75 -12.85 12.54
N GLU A 5 27.09 -13.81 11.67
CA GLU A 5 26.36 -15.09 11.53
C GLU A 5 26.46 -15.92 12.83
N MET A 6 27.64 -15.99 13.44
CA MET A 6 27.83 -16.71 14.71
C MET A 6 26.97 -16.14 15.85
N VAL A 7 26.94 -14.81 16.00
CA VAL A 7 26.07 -14.15 16.99
C VAL A 7 24.59 -14.41 16.68
N ALA A 8 24.18 -14.36 15.41
CA ALA A 8 22.81 -14.67 15.02
C ALA A 8 22.41 -16.12 15.38
N ARG A 9 23.30 -17.09 15.14
CA ARG A 9 23.09 -18.49 15.54
C ARG A 9 22.97 -18.65 17.06
N GLN A 10 23.77 -17.91 17.84
CA GLN A 10 23.65 -17.91 19.30
C GLN A 10 22.31 -17.33 19.76
N ILE A 11 21.84 -16.25 19.13
CA ILE A 11 20.54 -15.65 19.42
C ILE A 11 19.42 -16.65 19.11
N VAL A 12 19.42 -17.28 17.93
CA VAL A 12 18.41 -18.27 17.54
C VAL A 12 18.46 -19.52 18.43
N ALA A 13 19.64 -19.93 18.90
CA ALA A 13 19.74 -21.04 19.86
C ALA A 13 19.10 -20.74 21.22
N VAL A 14 19.10 -19.47 21.64
CA VAL A 14 18.47 -19.01 22.89
C VAL A 14 16.98 -18.72 22.69
N GLU A 15 16.61 -18.18 21.53
CA GLU A 15 15.24 -17.79 21.17
C GLU A 15 14.93 -18.29 19.74
N PRO A 16 14.52 -19.57 19.58
CA PRO A 16 14.20 -20.14 18.28
C PRO A 16 13.07 -19.38 17.58
N GLY A 17 13.24 -19.11 16.28
CA GLY A 17 12.26 -18.38 15.48
C GLY A 17 12.33 -16.86 15.60
N ARG A 18 13.34 -16.30 16.28
CA ARG A 18 13.58 -14.85 16.30
C ARG A 18 13.98 -14.36 14.91
N ILE A 19 13.02 -13.77 14.18
CA ILE A 19 13.13 -13.38 12.76
C ILE A 19 14.39 -12.58 12.43
N SER A 20 14.82 -11.64 13.27
CA SER A 20 16.04 -10.85 13.03
C SER A 20 17.32 -11.70 12.99
N GLY A 21 17.37 -12.77 13.78
CA GLY A 21 18.49 -13.72 13.80
C GLY A 21 18.45 -14.65 12.58
N GLU A 22 17.26 -15.20 12.29
CA GLU A 22 17.03 -16.07 11.13
C GLU A 22 17.36 -15.37 9.81
N GLN A 23 16.95 -14.10 9.64
CA GLN A 23 17.28 -13.30 8.47
C GLN A 23 18.79 -13.21 8.22
N ARG A 24 19.58 -12.97 9.27
CA ARG A 24 21.03 -12.87 9.15
C ARG A 24 21.68 -14.20 8.78
N ILE A 25 21.16 -15.32 9.28
CA ILE A 25 21.64 -16.66 8.93
C ILE A 25 21.34 -16.95 7.45
N VAL A 26 20.12 -16.68 7.02
CA VAL A 26 19.67 -16.87 5.62
C VAL A 26 20.45 -15.99 4.65
N GLU A 27 20.75 -14.73 5.00
CA GLU A 27 21.61 -13.85 4.20
C GLU A 27 23.01 -14.44 3.99
N ALA A 28 23.64 -14.94 5.06
CA ALA A 28 24.95 -15.56 4.97
C ALA A 28 24.92 -16.90 4.18
N LEU A 29 23.82 -17.65 4.28
CA LEU A 29 23.61 -18.85 3.47
C LEU A 29 23.39 -18.52 2.00
N LEU A 30 22.63 -17.48 1.66
CA LEU A 30 22.41 -17.08 0.27
C LEU A 30 23.72 -16.78 -0.47
N GLU A 31 24.73 -16.25 0.21
CA GLU A 31 26.05 -15.99 -0.38
C GLU A 31 26.88 -17.27 -0.59
N ARG A 32 26.69 -18.30 0.25
CA ARG A 32 27.57 -19.48 0.33
C ARG A 32 26.94 -20.76 -0.24
N ASP A 33 25.66 -20.97 0.06
CA ASP A 33 24.87 -22.16 -0.22
C ASP A 33 23.37 -21.75 -0.34
N PRO A 34 22.94 -21.25 -1.52
CA PRO A 34 21.56 -20.82 -1.73
C PRO A 34 20.51 -21.92 -1.47
N PRO A 35 20.73 -23.20 -1.84
CA PRO A 35 19.83 -24.29 -1.44
C PRO A 35 19.65 -24.43 0.07
N ALA A 36 20.74 -24.31 0.86
CA ALA A 36 20.63 -24.33 2.32
C ALA A 36 19.87 -23.12 2.89
N ALA A 37 19.94 -21.96 2.24
CA ALA A 37 19.16 -20.78 2.63
C ALA A 37 17.65 -21.03 2.47
N ILE A 38 17.24 -21.64 1.35
CA ILE A 38 15.84 -22.02 1.10
C ILE A 38 15.36 -23.02 2.16
N ALA A 39 16.12 -24.11 2.35
CA ALA A 39 15.77 -25.15 3.32
C ALA A 39 15.67 -24.61 4.76
N CYS A 40 16.47 -23.60 5.11
CA CYS A 40 16.40 -22.92 6.41
C CYS A 40 15.05 -22.24 6.62
N VAL A 41 14.53 -21.52 5.61
CA VAL A 41 13.23 -20.83 5.71
C VAL A 41 12.08 -21.82 5.67
N GLU A 42 12.16 -22.88 4.88
CA GLU A 42 11.17 -23.96 4.86
C GLU A 42 11.05 -24.64 6.23
N SER A 43 12.17 -25.00 6.85
CA SER A 43 12.18 -25.58 8.20
C SER A 43 11.60 -24.63 9.24
N LEU A 44 11.88 -23.34 9.13
CA LEU A 44 11.28 -22.33 10.01
C LEU A 44 9.77 -22.26 9.82
N ILE A 45 9.26 -22.29 8.59
CA ILE A 45 7.83 -22.33 8.29
C ILE A 45 7.19 -23.57 8.93
N GLU A 46 7.79 -24.74 8.76
CA GLU A 46 7.27 -26.01 9.32
C GLU A 46 7.22 -26.00 10.85
N SER A 47 8.12 -25.26 11.50
CA SER A 47 8.15 -25.12 12.96
C SER A 47 7.03 -24.24 13.52
N LEU A 48 6.39 -23.41 12.68
CA LEU A 48 5.31 -22.51 13.11
C LEU A 48 3.97 -23.26 13.22
N PRO A 49 3.09 -22.84 14.14
CA PRO A 49 1.69 -23.29 14.18
C PRO A 49 1.01 -23.07 12.82
N ALA A 50 0.15 -24.00 12.39
CA ALA A 50 -0.50 -23.97 11.06
C ALA A 50 -1.09 -22.61 10.66
N PRO A 51 -1.77 -21.83 11.55
CA PRO A 51 -2.29 -20.51 11.20
C PRO A 51 -1.22 -19.46 10.88
N GLN A 52 0.03 -19.65 11.32
CA GLN A 52 1.14 -18.71 11.20
C GLN A 52 2.13 -19.08 10.10
N GLN A 53 2.04 -20.30 9.54
CA GLN A 53 2.94 -20.77 8.47
C GLN A 53 2.89 -19.89 7.21
N THR A 54 1.73 -19.28 6.94
CA THR A 54 1.53 -18.42 5.77
C THR A 54 2.30 -17.11 5.85
N VAL A 55 2.64 -16.64 7.06
CA VAL A 55 3.27 -15.33 7.31
C VAL A 55 4.67 -15.23 6.72
N LEU A 56 5.42 -16.34 6.66
CA LEU A 56 6.80 -16.35 6.16
C LEU A 56 6.93 -16.71 4.67
N ARG A 57 5.83 -17.03 3.99
CA ARG A 57 5.87 -17.39 2.56
C ARG A 57 6.35 -16.26 1.65
N PRO A 58 5.98 -14.99 1.87
CA PRO A 58 6.61 -13.86 1.18
C PRO A 58 8.13 -13.88 1.28
N TRP A 59 8.67 -14.20 2.47
CA TRP A 59 10.11 -14.26 2.69
C TRP A 59 10.74 -15.47 1.97
N LEU A 60 10.12 -16.66 2.02
CA LEU A 60 10.57 -17.82 1.27
C LEU A 60 10.69 -17.52 -0.24
N GLY A 61 9.68 -16.88 -0.84
CA GLY A 61 9.73 -16.51 -2.25
C GLY A 61 10.86 -15.53 -2.56
N ASN A 62 11.12 -14.54 -1.68
CA ASN A 62 12.27 -13.65 -1.84
C ASN A 62 13.63 -14.37 -1.76
N VAL A 63 13.75 -15.40 -0.91
CA VAL A 63 14.97 -16.22 -0.82
C VAL A 63 15.13 -17.09 -2.06
N GLN A 64 14.05 -17.69 -2.57
CA GLN A 64 14.06 -18.46 -3.82
C GLN A 64 14.47 -17.60 -5.02
N ASP A 65 13.94 -16.39 -5.15
CA ASP A 65 14.30 -15.46 -6.24
C ASP A 65 15.78 -15.08 -6.17
N ARG A 66 16.27 -14.67 -4.99
CA ARG A 66 17.70 -14.36 -4.76
C ARG A 66 18.63 -15.56 -4.96
N ALA A 67 18.13 -16.78 -4.78
CA ALA A 67 18.85 -18.03 -5.05
C ALA A 67 18.83 -18.44 -6.53
N GLY A 68 18.23 -17.63 -7.42
CA GLY A 68 18.14 -17.92 -8.85
C GLY A 68 17.03 -18.91 -9.22
N GLN A 69 15.99 -19.04 -8.38
CA GLN A 69 14.81 -19.89 -8.62
C GLN A 69 13.53 -19.06 -8.80
N PRO A 70 13.43 -18.23 -9.86
CA PRO A 70 12.30 -17.29 -10.04
C PRO A 70 10.95 -18.01 -10.22
N ASP A 71 10.91 -19.17 -10.88
CA ASP A 71 9.66 -19.94 -11.04
C ASP A 71 9.13 -20.46 -9.70
N ALA A 72 10.03 -20.90 -8.82
CA ALA A 72 9.67 -21.32 -7.46
C ALA A 72 9.19 -20.12 -6.64
N ALA A 73 9.88 -18.98 -6.73
CA ALA A 73 9.50 -17.74 -6.06
C ALA A 73 8.07 -17.29 -6.44
N VAL A 74 7.77 -17.22 -7.75
CA VAL A 74 6.44 -16.88 -8.25
C VAL A 74 5.40 -17.89 -7.77
N GLY A 75 5.70 -19.19 -7.81
CA GLY A 75 4.82 -20.24 -7.29
C GLY A 75 4.47 -20.03 -5.81
N THR A 76 5.48 -19.74 -4.99
CA THR A 76 5.33 -19.45 -3.55
C THR A 76 4.48 -18.21 -3.30
N TRP A 77 4.77 -17.11 -3.99
CA TRP A 77 4.00 -15.87 -3.89
C TRP A 77 2.54 -16.06 -4.32
N MET A 78 2.29 -16.72 -5.46
CA MET A 78 0.93 -17.00 -5.92
C MET A 78 0.15 -17.89 -4.94
N GLN A 79 0.79 -18.87 -4.30
CA GLN A 79 0.16 -19.67 -3.25
C GLN A 79 -0.20 -18.80 -2.04
N PHE A 80 0.71 -17.93 -1.60
CA PHE A 80 0.42 -16.97 -0.52
C PHE A 80 -0.79 -16.10 -0.85
N HIS A 81 -0.87 -15.54 -2.07
CA HIS A 81 -2.01 -14.75 -2.51
C HIS A 81 -3.34 -15.52 -2.49
N ARG A 82 -3.33 -16.80 -2.89
CA ARG A 82 -4.53 -17.67 -2.85
C ARG A 82 -5.02 -17.91 -1.43
N GLU A 83 -4.12 -18.11 -0.47
CA GLU A 83 -4.49 -18.31 0.94
C GLU A 83 -5.02 -17.04 1.60
N GLN A 84 -4.47 -15.88 1.20
CA GLN A 84 -4.92 -14.60 1.71
C GLN A 84 -6.19 -14.06 1.04
N ALA A 85 -6.65 -14.67 -0.06
CA ALA A 85 -7.79 -14.17 -0.83
C ALA A 85 -9.06 -13.98 0.03
N GLN A 86 -9.32 -14.87 0.98
CA GLN A 86 -10.49 -14.81 1.87
C GLN A 86 -10.44 -13.66 2.90
N HIS A 87 -9.25 -13.11 3.18
CA HIS A 87 -9.06 -12.04 4.16
C HIS A 87 -9.02 -10.64 3.52
N ARG A 88 -9.00 -10.56 2.18
CA ARG A 88 -8.86 -9.29 1.48
C ARG A 88 -10.18 -8.55 1.38
N LEU A 89 -10.07 -7.22 1.38
CA LEU A 89 -11.16 -6.35 0.98
C LEU A 89 -11.55 -6.64 -0.48
N PRO A 90 -12.83 -6.40 -0.85
CA PRO A 90 -13.25 -6.49 -2.25
C PRO A 90 -12.43 -5.52 -3.10
N LEU A 91 -12.27 -5.86 -4.38
CA LEU A 91 -11.68 -4.93 -5.33
C LEU A 91 -12.50 -3.63 -5.34
N PRO A 92 -11.84 -2.46 -5.43
CA PRO A 92 -12.55 -1.22 -5.68
C PRO A 92 -13.42 -1.39 -6.93
N PRO A 93 -14.71 -1.00 -6.89
CA PRO A 93 -15.57 -1.13 -8.05
C PRO A 93 -14.99 -0.26 -9.16
N GLN A 94 -14.98 -0.81 -10.37
CA GLN A 94 -14.65 -0.05 -11.56
C GLN A 94 -15.91 0.69 -12.00
N ALA A 95 -15.79 1.97 -12.34
CA ALA A 95 -16.91 2.69 -12.90
C ALA A 95 -17.38 2.00 -14.19
N THR A 96 -18.65 1.58 -14.24
CA THR A 96 -19.26 0.88 -15.39
C THR A 96 -19.15 1.69 -16.69
N LYS A 97 -19.03 3.02 -16.57
CA LYS A 97 -18.81 3.93 -17.69
C LYS A 97 -17.91 5.08 -17.25
N GLN A 98 -16.72 5.16 -17.85
CA GLN A 98 -15.85 6.32 -17.69
C GLN A 98 -16.46 7.53 -18.43
N PRO A 99 -16.36 8.75 -17.89
CA PRO A 99 -16.81 9.94 -18.59
C PRO A 99 -16.05 10.10 -19.90
N THR A 100 -16.76 10.22 -21.03
CA THR A 100 -16.13 10.49 -22.34
C THR A 100 -15.39 11.82 -22.35
N GLN A 101 -15.84 12.77 -21.53
CA GLN A 101 -15.21 14.05 -21.32
C GLN A 101 -15.34 14.44 -19.84
N TRP A 102 -14.26 14.97 -19.27
CA TRP A 102 -14.32 15.51 -17.91
C TRP A 102 -14.94 16.91 -17.90
N PRO A 103 -15.64 17.30 -16.83
CA PRO A 103 -16.09 18.67 -16.64
C PRO A 103 -14.95 19.67 -16.77
N ALA A 104 -15.28 20.93 -17.09
CA ALA A 104 -14.30 22.01 -17.05
C ALA A 104 -13.68 22.12 -15.65
N LEU A 105 -12.41 22.52 -15.58
CA LEU A 105 -11.79 22.88 -14.31
C LEU A 105 -12.48 24.16 -13.81
N GLY A 106 -12.90 24.19 -12.55
CA GLY A 106 -13.46 25.38 -11.93
C GLY A 106 -12.44 26.52 -11.83
N THR A 107 -12.93 27.74 -11.61
CA THR A 107 -12.06 28.88 -11.30
C THR A 107 -11.63 28.81 -9.85
N ILE A 108 -10.35 29.11 -9.57
CA ILE A 108 -9.83 29.26 -8.21
C ILE A 108 -9.95 30.74 -7.84
N PRO A 109 -10.79 31.12 -6.85
CA PRO A 109 -10.84 32.50 -6.38
C PRO A 109 -9.50 32.93 -5.74
N ASP A 110 -9.13 34.20 -5.88
CA ASP A 110 -7.89 34.74 -5.29
C ASP A 110 -7.83 34.62 -3.76
N THR A 111 -8.99 34.50 -3.12
CA THR A 111 -9.13 34.27 -1.67
C THR A 111 -8.74 32.85 -1.25
N VAL A 112 -8.67 31.89 -2.17
CA VAL A 112 -8.34 30.49 -1.88
C VAL A 112 -6.83 30.31 -1.89
N THR A 113 -6.26 30.19 -0.70
CA THR A 113 -4.82 29.92 -0.49
C THR A 113 -4.50 28.43 -0.34
N ALA A 114 -5.49 27.60 -0.01
CA ALA A 114 -5.34 26.16 0.18
C ALA A 114 -4.85 25.46 -1.10
N ARG A 115 -3.92 24.52 -0.98
CA ARG A 115 -3.37 23.70 -2.07
C ARG A 115 -3.32 22.22 -1.66
N PRO A 116 -4.48 21.56 -1.46
CA PRO A 116 -4.51 20.16 -1.08
C PRO A 116 -3.93 19.27 -2.18
N LEU A 117 -3.14 18.30 -1.78
CA LEU A 117 -2.55 17.29 -2.63
C LEU A 117 -3.08 15.92 -2.23
N PHE A 118 -3.77 15.26 -3.15
CA PHE A 118 -4.05 13.82 -3.03
C PHE A 118 -2.84 13.03 -3.50
N VAL A 119 -2.50 11.97 -2.78
CA VAL A 119 -1.44 11.03 -3.17
C VAL A 119 -2.05 9.65 -3.28
N TRP A 120 -1.75 8.96 -4.38
CA TRP A 120 -2.15 7.58 -4.58
C TRP A 120 -1.06 6.81 -5.34
N GLY A 121 -1.02 5.50 -5.17
CA GLY A 121 -0.17 4.63 -5.97
C GLY A 121 -0.78 3.24 -6.05
N MET A 122 -0.58 2.58 -7.20
CA MET A 122 -0.95 1.17 -7.33
C MET A 122 -0.09 0.30 -6.42
N PRO A 123 -0.53 -0.93 -6.08
CA PRO A 123 0.32 -1.92 -5.42
C PRO A 123 1.68 -2.08 -6.14
N GLY A 124 2.76 -2.21 -5.38
CA GLY A 124 4.13 -2.25 -5.90
C GLY A 124 4.73 -0.89 -6.29
N SER A 125 3.96 0.20 -6.29
CA SER A 125 4.49 1.55 -6.58
C SER A 125 5.46 2.07 -5.50
N HIS A 126 5.48 1.44 -4.32
CA HIS A 126 6.16 1.94 -3.12
C HIS A 126 5.67 3.32 -2.66
N VAL A 127 4.39 3.63 -2.89
CA VAL A 127 3.78 4.87 -2.40
C VAL A 127 3.93 5.02 -0.89
N GLU A 128 3.94 3.92 -0.14
CA GLU A 128 4.15 3.88 1.31
C GLU A 128 5.51 4.46 1.72
N ARG A 129 6.56 4.12 0.96
CA ARG A 129 7.91 4.64 1.19
C ARG A 129 7.99 6.12 0.86
N LEU A 130 7.31 6.55 -0.22
CA LEU A 130 7.18 7.96 -0.57
C LEU A 130 6.48 8.74 0.54
N ILE A 131 5.34 8.24 1.04
CA ILE A 131 4.59 8.82 2.15
C ILE A 131 5.46 8.90 3.41
N ALA A 132 6.17 7.84 3.78
CA ALA A 132 7.03 7.83 4.98
C ALA A 132 8.13 8.91 4.91
N VAL A 133 8.75 9.10 3.74
CA VAL A 133 9.74 10.15 3.54
C VAL A 133 9.10 11.54 3.62
N MET A 134 7.92 11.74 3.01
CA MET A 134 7.22 13.02 3.06
C MET A 134 6.74 13.36 4.48
N ASP A 135 6.24 12.39 5.23
CA ASP A 135 5.76 12.56 6.60
C ASP A 135 6.88 13.00 7.55
N THR A 136 8.11 12.51 7.30
CA THR A 136 9.31 12.98 8.00
C THR A 136 9.66 14.43 7.66
N ALA A 137 9.33 14.88 6.45
CA ALA A 137 9.71 16.20 5.94
C ALA A 137 8.67 17.31 6.20
N THR A 138 7.40 16.96 6.42
CA THR A 138 6.32 17.94 6.60
C THR A 138 5.16 17.40 7.44
N PRO A 139 4.58 18.21 8.34
CA PRO A 139 3.43 17.81 9.15
C PRO A 139 2.11 17.78 8.36
N LEU A 140 2.12 18.06 7.06
CA LEU A 140 0.92 18.12 6.22
C LEU A 140 0.45 16.75 5.73
N VAL A 141 1.28 15.71 5.85
CA VAL A 141 0.95 14.35 5.42
C VAL A 141 -0.12 13.74 6.33
N ARG A 142 -1.09 13.06 5.72
CA ARG A 142 -2.12 12.31 6.42
C ARG A 142 -2.24 10.92 5.83
N GLY A 143 -1.75 9.93 6.59
CA GLY A 143 -1.93 8.49 6.34
C GLY A 143 -3.04 7.85 7.19
N ASP A 144 -3.83 8.65 7.91
CA ASP A 144 -4.87 8.22 8.84
C ASP A 144 -6.01 7.39 8.20
N ARG A 145 -6.17 7.45 6.87
CA ARG A 145 -7.07 6.57 6.10
C ARG A 145 -6.73 5.08 6.22
N TYR A 146 -5.46 4.76 6.47
CA TYR A 146 -4.95 3.41 6.71
C TYR A 146 -4.88 3.06 8.21
N GLY A 147 -5.30 3.97 9.09
CA GLY A 147 -5.28 3.80 10.53
C GLY A 147 -6.56 3.20 11.10
N THR A 148 -6.61 3.09 12.43
CA THR A 148 -7.77 2.55 13.18
C THR A 148 -8.96 3.49 13.25
N THR A 149 -8.77 4.78 12.99
CA THR A 149 -9.79 5.83 13.05
C THR A 149 -9.76 6.68 11.78
N PRO A 150 -10.13 6.12 10.62
CA PRO A 150 -10.07 6.85 9.36
C PRO A 150 -11.15 7.94 9.28
N PRO A 151 -10.96 8.96 8.43
CA PRO A 151 -11.97 9.99 8.20
C PRO A 151 -13.25 9.40 7.60
N SER A 152 -14.39 9.82 8.13
CA SER A 152 -15.71 9.42 7.63
C SER A 152 -16.16 10.34 6.48
N ASP A 153 -15.52 10.21 5.32
CA ASP A 153 -15.88 10.89 4.08
C ASP A 153 -16.04 9.90 2.91
N ALA A 154 -16.52 10.40 1.78
CA ALA A 154 -16.74 9.56 0.59
C ALA A 154 -15.43 9.01 -0.01
N LEU A 155 -14.26 9.60 0.25
CA LEU A 155 -12.99 9.06 -0.22
C LEU A 155 -12.54 7.82 0.58
N GLN A 156 -13.19 7.54 1.72
CA GLN A 156 -12.98 6.32 2.52
C GLN A 156 -13.84 5.13 2.07
N SER A 157 -14.79 5.31 1.13
CA SER A 157 -15.74 4.28 0.72
C SER A 157 -15.53 3.83 -0.73
N TYR A 158 -15.49 2.52 -0.96
CA TYR A 158 -15.49 1.97 -2.32
C TYR A 158 -16.80 2.17 -3.07
N ARG A 159 -17.93 2.41 -2.40
CA ARG A 159 -19.23 2.63 -3.07
C ARG A 159 -19.37 4.01 -3.72
N THR A 160 -18.43 4.90 -3.46
CA THR A 160 -18.51 6.30 -3.90
C THR A 160 -18.68 6.46 -5.41
N LEU A 161 -18.05 5.60 -6.21
CA LEU A 161 -18.22 5.68 -7.67
C LEU A 161 -19.63 5.32 -8.12
N GLU A 162 -20.22 4.29 -7.52
CA GLU A 162 -21.60 3.88 -7.79
C GLU A 162 -22.59 4.97 -7.34
N GLN A 163 -22.34 5.58 -6.18
CA GLN A 163 -23.19 6.66 -5.65
C GLN A 163 -23.09 7.94 -6.50
N LEU A 164 -21.90 8.28 -7.01
CA LEU A 164 -21.74 9.39 -7.97
C LEU A 164 -22.44 9.09 -9.30
N ALA A 165 -22.29 7.86 -9.81
CA ALA A 165 -22.87 7.46 -11.09
C ALA A 165 -24.41 7.39 -11.05
N SER A 166 -24.98 6.94 -9.93
CA SER A 166 -26.42 6.89 -9.70
C SER A 166 -27.03 8.24 -9.31
N GLY A 167 -26.20 9.20 -8.89
CA GLY A 167 -26.62 10.50 -8.37
C GLY A 167 -27.06 10.50 -6.90
N GLU A 168 -26.94 9.36 -6.19
CA GLU A 168 -27.14 9.29 -4.74
C GLU A 168 -26.18 10.23 -3.98
N LEU A 169 -24.94 10.34 -4.46
CA LEU A 169 -23.98 11.30 -3.97
C LEU A 169 -23.82 12.45 -4.97
N ALA A 170 -24.17 13.67 -4.53
CA ALA A 170 -23.90 14.86 -5.31
C ALA A 170 -22.37 15.13 -5.39
N PRO A 171 -21.83 15.52 -6.57
CA PRO A 171 -20.40 15.82 -6.72
C PRO A 171 -19.87 16.90 -5.76
N THR A 172 -20.69 17.91 -5.46
CA THR A 172 -20.38 18.94 -4.44
C THR A 172 -20.30 18.35 -3.04
N ALA A 173 -21.24 17.47 -2.68
CA ALA A 173 -21.29 16.84 -1.36
C ALA A 173 -20.07 15.96 -1.07
N LEU A 174 -19.47 15.34 -2.10
CA LEU A 174 -18.18 14.64 -1.97
C LEU A 174 -17.09 15.58 -1.46
N VAL A 175 -16.95 16.76 -2.09
CA VAL A 175 -15.89 17.73 -1.76
C VAL A 175 -16.16 18.40 -0.42
N GLU A 176 -17.39 18.82 -0.15
CA GLU A 176 -17.77 19.43 1.13
C GLU A 176 -17.62 18.44 2.29
N GLY A 177 -17.99 17.18 2.09
CA GLY A 177 -17.80 16.13 3.09
C GLY A 177 -16.33 15.90 3.43
N TRP A 178 -15.45 15.90 2.43
CA TRP A 178 -14.00 15.84 2.65
C TRP A 178 -13.47 17.08 3.38
N LYS A 179 -13.82 18.30 2.93
CA LYS A 179 -13.42 19.56 3.59
C LYS A 179 -13.86 19.61 5.05
N ALA A 180 -15.07 19.11 5.35
CA ALA A 180 -15.62 19.08 6.70
C ALA A 180 -14.84 18.16 7.67
N GLN A 181 -14.08 17.17 7.17
CA GLN A 181 -13.23 16.34 8.02
C GLN A 181 -11.88 16.98 8.34
N LEU A 182 -11.42 17.98 7.58
CA LEU A 182 -10.09 18.58 7.76
C LEU A 182 -9.86 19.16 9.17
N PRO A 183 -10.81 19.91 9.78
CA PRO A 183 -10.59 20.43 11.14
C PRO A 183 -10.43 19.33 12.19
N ARG A 184 -11.18 18.21 12.05
CA ARG A 184 -11.05 17.05 12.96
C ARG A 184 -9.70 16.35 12.80
N ARG A 185 -9.06 16.49 11.65
CA ARG A 185 -7.71 16.00 11.32
C ARG A 185 -6.62 17.04 11.64
N GLY A 186 -6.96 18.10 12.36
CA GLY A 186 -6.04 19.17 12.77
C GLY A 186 -5.61 20.10 11.63
N ILE A 187 -6.40 20.20 10.55
CA ILE A 187 -6.08 21.02 9.36
C ILE A 187 -7.07 22.18 9.30
N GLY A 188 -6.59 23.39 9.55
CA GLY A 188 -7.42 24.60 9.60
C GLY A 188 -7.39 25.46 8.32
N ASP A 189 -6.32 25.34 7.52
CA ASP A 189 -6.07 26.18 6.33
C ASP A 189 -6.33 25.45 5.00
N GLY A 190 -6.76 24.18 5.08
CA GLY A 190 -7.04 23.33 3.92
C GLY A 190 -5.80 22.75 3.24
N ASN A 191 -4.59 23.02 3.72
CA ASN A 191 -3.36 22.44 3.18
C ASN A 191 -3.15 21.04 3.77
N VAL A 192 -3.15 20.03 2.91
CA VAL A 192 -3.00 18.63 3.30
C VAL A 192 -2.40 17.82 2.16
N ILE A 193 -1.56 16.85 2.51
CA ILE A 193 -1.14 15.78 1.62
C ILE A 193 -1.90 14.52 2.05
N ASP A 194 -3.04 14.25 1.42
CA ASP A 194 -3.98 13.20 1.81
C ASP A 194 -3.72 11.91 1.01
N TRP A 195 -3.24 10.87 1.71
CA TRP A 195 -2.91 9.59 1.10
C TRP A 195 -4.17 8.74 0.92
N LEU A 196 -4.62 8.59 -0.33
CA LEU A 196 -5.86 7.91 -0.69
C LEU A 196 -5.70 6.38 -0.74
N LEU A 197 -6.73 5.69 -0.26
CA LEU A 197 -6.85 4.22 -0.35
C LEU A 197 -6.95 3.71 -1.80
N TRP A 198 -7.66 4.44 -2.64
CA TRP A 198 -7.97 4.07 -4.01
C TRP A 198 -8.16 5.32 -4.87
N TRP A 199 -8.04 5.17 -6.18
CA TRP A 199 -8.27 6.24 -7.14
C TRP A 199 -9.00 5.70 -8.38
N ASP A 200 -9.96 6.49 -8.88
CA ASP A 200 -10.56 6.31 -10.20
C ASP A 200 -10.82 7.68 -10.82
N ASN A 201 -10.62 7.80 -12.14
CA ASN A 201 -10.79 9.06 -12.85
C ASN A 201 -12.22 9.60 -12.83
N THR A 202 -13.21 8.78 -12.49
CA THR A 202 -14.59 9.22 -12.24
C THR A 202 -14.67 10.25 -11.12
N LEU A 203 -13.76 10.23 -10.13
CA LEU A 203 -13.67 11.27 -9.09
C LEU A 203 -13.45 12.67 -9.68
N LEU A 204 -12.85 12.77 -10.87
CA LEU A 204 -12.64 14.06 -11.55
C LEU A 204 -13.95 14.76 -11.92
N THR A 205 -15.07 14.04 -11.99
CA THR A 205 -16.40 14.64 -12.17
C THR A 205 -16.80 15.55 -11.00
N ALA A 206 -16.34 15.23 -9.79
CA ALA A 206 -16.53 16.05 -8.59
C ALA A 206 -15.36 17.01 -8.36
N LEU A 207 -14.13 16.52 -8.48
CA LEU A 207 -12.96 17.27 -8.08
C LEU A 207 -12.66 18.45 -9.02
N ARG A 208 -12.84 18.30 -10.34
CA ARG A 208 -12.49 19.38 -11.28
C ARG A 208 -13.36 20.63 -11.11
N PRO A 209 -14.70 20.54 -10.97
CA PRO A 209 -15.51 21.73 -10.78
C PRO A 209 -15.47 22.28 -9.35
N HIS A 210 -15.31 21.42 -8.34
CA HIS A 210 -15.57 21.77 -6.94
C HIS A 210 -14.32 21.82 -6.05
N LEU A 211 -13.18 21.30 -6.52
CA LEU A 211 -11.87 21.43 -5.89
C LEU A 211 -10.78 21.80 -6.91
N PRO A 212 -10.93 22.90 -7.66
CA PRO A 212 -10.01 23.27 -8.74
C PRO A 212 -8.57 23.56 -8.29
N GLU A 213 -8.39 23.94 -7.02
CA GLU A 213 -7.11 24.14 -6.36
C GLU A 213 -6.37 22.83 -6.03
N GLY A 214 -7.10 21.71 -6.01
CA GLY A 214 -6.56 20.40 -5.67
C GLY A 214 -5.63 19.84 -6.73
N ARG A 215 -4.70 19.00 -6.30
CA ARG A 215 -3.78 18.25 -7.16
C ARG A 215 -3.78 16.78 -6.80
N LEU A 216 -3.43 15.94 -7.77
CA LEU A 216 -3.20 14.52 -7.58
C LEU A 216 -1.75 14.20 -7.96
N ALA A 217 -1.02 13.57 -7.06
CA ALA A 217 0.24 12.90 -7.35
C ALA A 217 0.00 11.39 -7.41
N ILE A 218 0.47 10.76 -8.49
CA ILE A 218 0.44 9.31 -8.66
C ILE A 218 1.87 8.79 -8.56
N ALA A 219 2.13 7.91 -7.59
CA ALA A 219 3.40 7.20 -7.51
C ALA A 219 3.48 6.14 -8.61
N LEU A 220 4.46 6.26 -9.50
CA LEU A 220 4.68 5.37 -10.63
C LEU A 220 6.11 4.84 -10.64
N ARG A 221 6.27 3.58 -11.05
CA ARG A 221 7.53 2.88 -11.26
C ARG A 221 7.43 2.04 -12.53
N ASP A 222 8.50 1.32 -12.88
CA ASP A 222 8.43 0.32 -13.93
C ASP A 222 7.33 -0.71 -13.61
N PRO A 223 6.36 -0.94 -14.52
CA PRO A 223 5.22 -1.81 -14.24
C PRO A 223 5.62 -3.27 -13.98
N ARG A 224 6.78 -3.72 -14.48
CA ARG A 224 7.29 -5.07 -14.24
C ARG A 224 7.79 -5.20 -12.81
N ASP A 225 8.52 -4.20 -12.33
CA ASP A 225 8.96 -4.14 -10.94
C ASP A 225 7.76 -4.01 -10.00
N MET A 226 6.77 -3.18 -10.36
CA MET A 226 5.55 -3.04 -9.56
C MET A 226 4.78 -4.35 -9.46
N LEU A 227 4.69 -5.11 -10.56
CA LEU A 227 4.06 -6.44 -10.54
C LEU A 227 4.82 -7.41 -9.62
N LEU A 228 6.15 -7.45 -9.71
CA LEU A 228 6.98 -8.32 -8.88
C LEU A 228 6.90 -7.92 -7.39
N ASP A 229 6.98 -6.64 -7.08
CA ASP A 229 6.83 -6.13 -5.72
C ASP A 229 5.41 -6.40 -5.18
N TRP A 230 4.39 -6.31 -6.03
CA TRP A 230 3.02 -6.65 -5.65
C TRP A 230 2.85 -8.15 -5.37
N LEU A 231 3.46 -9.02 -6.17
CA LEU A 231 3.45 -10.47 -5.94
C LEU A 231 4.20 -10.84 -4.65
N SER A 232 5.34 -10.19 -4.40
CA SER A 232 6.18 -10.54 -3.25
C SER A 232 5.65 -10.02 -1.93
N ALA A 233 5.09 -8.81 -1.90
CA ALA A 233 4.71 -8.11 -0.67
C ALA A 233 3.20 -7.85 -0.52
N GLY A 234 2.41 -8.03 -1.57
CA GLY A 234 0.99 -7.68 -1.56
C GLY A 234 0.74 -6.18 -1.73
N ALA A 235 -0.43 -5.73 -1.30
CA ALA A 235 -0.84 -4.32 -1.34
C ALA A 235 -0.98 -3.79 0.09
N SER A 236 -0.83 -2.49 0.31
CA SER A 236 -0.97 -1.88 1.65
C SER A 236 -2.38 -2.02 2.26
N MET A 237 -3.34 -2.46 1.45
CA MET A 237 -4.61 -3.00 1.89
C MET A 237 -4.63 -4.51 1.65
N THR A 238 -3.98 -5.28 2.52
CA THR A 238 -4.17 -6.73 2.65
C THR A 238 -4.30 -7.11 4.10
#